data_AF-A0A963J8V3-F1
#
_entry.id   AF-A0A963J8V3-F1
#
_cell.length_a   1.000
_cell.length_b   1.000
_cell.length_c   1.000
_cell.angle_alpha   90.00
_cell.angle_beta   90.00
_cell.angle_gamma   90.00
#
_symmetry.space_group_name_H-M   'P 1'
#
loop_
_entity.id
_entity.type
_entity.pdbx_description
1 polymer ?
#
loop_
_entity_poly.entity_id
_entity_poly.type
_entity_poly.pdbx_seq_one_letter_code
_entity_poly.pdbx_strand_id
1 'polypeptide(L)'
;GVQRDLLPLVEGTTVSTKYGVVKTDHILFIASGAFHLAKPSDLIPELQGRFPIRVELESLSVQDFEAILMATDASLVRQYQALLATEDVALEFTPEGITRLAQIAFEVNERTENIGARRLATVMERLLDEVSFDAAHRSGQTVRIDAAYVDERLQALSQDEDLSRFIL
;
A
#
# COMPACT_ATOMS: atom_id res chain seq x y z
N GLY A 1 22.88 -8.27 -18.84
CA GLY A 1 22.85 -9.59 -18.20
C GLY A 1 21.41 -9.99 -17.98
N VAL A 2 20.81 -9.49 -16.89
CA VAL A 2 19.48 -9.89 -16.38
C VAL A 2 18.40 -10.13 -17.44
N GLN A 3 18.14 -9.20 -18.36
CA GLN A 3 17.09 -9.40 -19.37
C GLN A 3 17.34 -10.63 -20.27
N ARG A 4 18.61 -10.91 -20.61
CA ARG A 4 18.98 -12.09 -21.39
C ARG A 4 18.83 -13.38 -20.58
N ASP A 5 19.07 -13.31 -19.28
CA ASP A 5 18.93 -14.46 -18.38
C ASP A 5 17.45 -14.80 -18.11
N LEU A 6 16.58 -13.78 -18.12
CA LEU A 6 15.12 -13.96 -18.00
C LEU A 6 14.48 -14.44 -19.30
N LEU A 7 15.06 -14.15 -20.46
CA LEU A 7 14.46 -14.43 -21.76
C LEU A 7 14.04 -15.91 -21.91
N PRO A 8 14.89 -16.93 -21.64
CA PRO A 8 14.49 -18.33 -21.75
C PRO A 8 13.25 -18.70 -20.92
N LEU A 9 13.06 -18.05 -19.77
CA LEU A 9 11.89 -18.31 -18.91
C LEU A 9 10.60 -17.86 -19.61
N VAL A 10 10.62 -16.68 -20.23
CA VAL A 10 9.45 -16.10 -20.90
C VAL A 10 9.21 -16.72 -22.29
N GLU A 11 10.27 -17.21 -22.94
CA GLU A 11 10.14 -17.91 -24.24
C GLU A 11 9.67 -19.36 -24.11
N GLY A 12 9.83 -19.96 -22.94
CA GLY A 12 9.57 -21.38 -22.71
C GLY A 12 10.88 -22.16 -22.56
N THR A 13 11.15 -22.62 -21.33
CA THR A 13 12.27 -23.49 -21.03
C THR A 13 11.86 -24.57 -20.04
N THR A 14 12.76 -25.54 -19.87
CA THR A 14 12.60 -26.64 -18.93
C THR A 14 13.50 -26.40 -17.72
N VAL A 15 12.90 -26.24 -16.54
CA VAL A 15 13.59 -25.97 -15.28
C VAL A 15 13.46 -27.17 -14.36
N SER A 16 14.59 -27.72 -13.92
CA SER A 16 14.63 -28.81 -12.94
C SER A 16 14.40 -28.25 -11.53
N THR A 17 13.44 -28.83 -10.81
CA THR A 17 13.14 -28.52 -9.41
C THR A 17 13.28 -29.77 -8.54
N LYS A 18 13.25 -29.61 -7.21
CA LYS A 18 13.23 -30.75 -6.27
C LYS A 18 12.01 -31.67 -6.42
N TYR A 19 10.94 -31.22 -7.07
CA TYR A 19 9.71 -31.97 -7.29
C TYR A 19 9.59 -32.55 -8.70
N GLY A 20 10.65 -32.42 -9.51
CA GLY A 20 10.66 -32.80 -10.90
C GLY A 20 10.80 -31.60 -11.84
N VAL A 21 10.48 -31.84 -13.10
CA VAL A 21 10.76 -30.91 -14.19
C VAL A 21 9.54 -30.02 -14.46
N VAL A 22 9.74 -28.71 -14.57
CA VAL A 22 8.70 -27.72 -14.89
C VAL A 22 8.99 -27.09 -16.25
N LYS A 23 7.96 -26.97 -17.08
CA LYS A 23 8.00 -26.25 -18.37
C LYS A 23 7.37 -24.88 -18.22
N THR A 24 8.00 -23.82 -18.73
CA THR A 24 7.55 -22.44 -18.55
C THR A 24 6.67 -21.89 -19.68
N ASP A 25 6.41 -22.68 -20.73
CA ASP A 25 5.73 -22.30 -21.98
C ASP A 25 4.36 -21.62 -21.78
N HIS A 26 3.68 -21.93 -20.68
CA HIS A 26 2.32 -21.45 -20.37
C HIS A 26 2.22 -20.74 -19.01
N ILE A 27 3.35 -20.35 -18.43
CA ILE A 27 3.35 -19.52 -17.22
C ILE A 27 3.00 -18.09 -17.62
N LEU A 28 2.02 -17.49 -16.93
CA LEU A 28 1.71 -16.07 -17.08
C LEU A 28 2.79 -15.24 -16.39
N PHE A 29 3.43 -14.35 -17.15
CA PHE A 29 4.40 -13.39 -16.63
C PHE A 29 3.77 -12.00 -16.57
N ILE A 30 3.89 -11.34 -15.41
CA ILE A 30 3.52 -9.95 -15.22
C ILE A 30 4.79 -9.20 -14.81
N ALA A 31 5.21 -8.24 -15.64
CA ALA A 31 6.29 -7.32 -15.32
C ALA A 31 5.69 -5.96 -14.95
N SER A 32 6.17 -5.37 -13.85
CA SER A 32 5.75 -4.05 -13.39
C SER A 32 6.97 -3.16 -13.20
N GLY A 33 6.81 -1.87 -13.49
CA GLY A 33 7.84 -0.86 -13.26
C GLY A 33 7.27 0.55 -13.38
N ALA A 34 7.91 1.52 -12.74
CA ALA A 34 7.50 2.92 -12.80
C ALA A 34 7.98 3.63 -14.08
N PHE A 35 8.99 3.08 -14.76
CA PHE A 35 9.51 3.57 -16.05
C PHE A 35 9.85 5.10 -16.08
N HIS A 36 10.25 5.68 -14.93
CA HIS A 36 10.61 7.11 -14.84
C HIS A 36 11.88 7.47 -15.63
N LEU A 37 12.88 6.59 -15.62
CA LEU A 37 14.19 6.81 -16.26
C LEU A 37 14.39 6.03 -17.56
N ALA A 38 13.55 5.02 -17.81
CA ALA A 38 13.64 4.13 -18.96
C ALA A 38 12.23 3.80 -19.45
N LYS A 39 12.07 3.55 -20.74
CA LYS A 39 10.79 3.23 -21.36
C LYS A 39 10.71 1.72 -21.67
N PRO A 40 9.51 1.15 -21.84
CA PRO A 40 9.36 -0.23 -22.32
C PRO A 40 10.07 -0.50 -23.66
N SER A 41 10.27 0.53 -24.49
CA SER A 41 11.05 0.46 -25.73
C SER A 41 12.53 0.18 -25.53
N ASP A 42 13.05 0.41 -24.33
CA ASP A 42 14.47 0.23 -23.99
C ASP A 42 14.78 -1.22 -23.55
N LEU A 43 13.75 -2.07 -23.46
CA LEU A 43 13.92 -3.52 -23.30
C LEU A 43 14.50 -4.14 -24.57
N ILE A 44 15.20 -5.27 -24.45
CA ILE A 44 15.67 -6.01 -25.64
C ILE A 44 14.47 -6.41 -26.54
N PRO A 45 14.61 -6.37 -27.88
CA PRO A 45 13.50 -6.60 -28.80
C PRO A 45 12.74 -7.92 -28.56
N GLU A 46 13.46 -8.97 -28.20
CA GLU A 46 12.91 -10.30 -27.90
C GLU A 46 11.94 -10.24 -26.72
N LEU A 47 12.29 -9.50 -25.67
CA LEU A 47 11.48 -9.37 -24.46
C LEU A 47 10.25 -8.48 -24.71
N GLN A 48 10.39 -7.44 -25.53
CA GLN A 48 9.25 -6.61 -25.94
C GLN A 48 8.16 -7.43 -26.64
N GLY A 49 8.55 -8.38 -27.50
CA GLY A 49 7.63 -9.28 -28.19
C GLY A 49 6.89 -10.26 -27.26
N ARG A 50 7.44 -10.53 -26.07
CA ARG A 50 6.83 -11.42 -25.06
C ARG A 50 5.90 -10.71 -24.07
N PHE A 51 5.83 -9.38 -24.10
CA PHE A 51 4.87 -8.58 -23.34
C PHE A 51 3.91 -7.83 -24.29
N PRO A 52 3.00 -8.54 -24.98
CA PRO A 52 2.09 -7.94 -25.96
C PRO A 52 0.98 -7.11 -25.31
N ILE A 53 0.54 -7.49 -24.10
CA ILE A 53 -0.45 -6.76 -23.33
C ILE A 53 0.29 -5.72 -22.49
N ARG A 54 -0.12 -4.45 -22.62
CA ARG A 54 0.42 -3.33 -21.87
C ARG A 54 -0.73 -2.56 -21.27
N VAL A 55 -0.58 -2.22 -20.00
CA VAL A 55 -1.54 -1.39 -19.26
C VAL A 55 -0.74 -0.37 -18.48
N GLU A 56 -1.26 0.84 -18.43
CA GLU A 56 -0.74 1.92 -17.61
C GLU A 56 -1.72 2.12 -16.46
N LEU A 57 -1.19 2.20 -15.24
CA LEU A 57 -2.00 2.41 -14.05
C LEU A 57 -1.93 3.90 -13.70
N GLU A 58 -3.09 4.49 -13.42
CA GLU A 58 -3.19 5.88 -13.01
C GLU A 58 -2.69 6.07 -11.58
N SER A 59 -2.20 7.28 -11.30
CA SER A 59 -1.86 7.70 -9.94
C SER A 59 -3.11 7.79 -9.07
N LEU A 60 -2.98 7.40 -7.80
CA LEU A 60 -4.09 7.40 -6.85
C LEU A 60 -4.39 8.81 -6.34
N SER A 61 -5.68 9.14 -6.29
CA SER A 61 -6.22 10.36 -5.68
C SER A 61 -6.56 10.15 -4.19
N VAL A 62 -6.95 11.24 -3.51
CA VAL A 62 -7.48 11.17 -2.14
C VAL A 62 -8.74 10.29 -2.09
N GLN A 63 -9.61 10.38 -3.10
CA GLN A 63 -10.83 9.57 -3.18
C GLN A 63 -10.50 8.08 -3.33
N ASP A 64 -9.44 7.75 -4.06
CA ASP A 64 -8.98 6.37 -4.17
C ASP A 64 -8.44 5.85 -2.83
N PHE A 65 -7.77 6.69 -2.04
CA PHE A 65 -7.32 6.33 -0.70
C PHE A 65 -8.51 6.08 0.25
N GLU A 66 -9.55 6.90 0.20
CA GLU A 66 -10.79 6.65 0.95
C GLU A 66 -11.42 5.30 0.55
N ALA A 67 -11.50 5.03 -0.76
CA ALA A 67 -12.01 3.76 -1.27
C ALA A 67 -11.15 2.57 -0.82
N ILE A 68 -9.81 2.71 -0.80
CA ILE A 68 -8.90 1.68 -0.29
C ILE A 68 -9.16 1.40 1.19
N LEU A 69 -9.40 2.43 2.00
CA LEU A 69 -9.66 2.30 3.43
C LEU A 69 -11.02 1.66 3.75
N MET A 70 -12.02 1.78 2.88
CA MET A 70 -13.41 1.40 3.19
C MET A 70 -14.00 0.29 2.34
N ALA A 71 -13.72 0.29 1.03
CA ALA A 71 -14.38 -0.58 0.06
C ALA A 71 -13.64 -1.91 -0.17
N THR A 72 -12.39 -2.04 0.28
CA THR A 72 -11.60 -3.25 0.08
C THR A 72 -11.96 -4.34 1.11
N ASP A 73 -11.93 -5.60 0.65
CA ASP A 73 -12.00 -6.74 1.56
C ASP A 73 -10.79 -6.72 2.49
N ALA A 74 -11.03 -6.90 3.79
CA ALA A 74 -10.01 -6.73 4.83
C ALA A 74 -9.21 -5.42 4.70
N SER A 75 -9.89 -4.28 4.48
CA SER A 75 -9.25 -2.96 4.50
C SER A 75 -8.52 -2.66 5.82
N LEU A 76 -7.58 -1.71 5.82
CA LEU A 76 -6.85 -1.32 7.03
C LEU A 76 -7.80 -0.97 8.19
N VAL A 77 -8.88 -0.23 7.91
CA VAL A 77 -9.92 0.11 8.90
C VAL A 77 -10.52 -1.16 9.52
N ARG A 78 -10.93 -2.12 8.68
CA ARG A 78 -11.52 -3.39 9.14
C ARG A 78 -10.51 -4.25 9.90
N GLN A 79 -9.25 -4.25 9.47
CA GLN A 79 -8.17 -4.96 10.16
C GLN A 79 -7.98 -4.40 11.57
N TYR A 80 -7.83 -3.08 11.74
CA TYR A 80 -7.64 -2.46 13.05
C TYR A 80 -8.88 -2.57 13.94
N GLN A 81 -10.08 -2.45 13.38
CA GLN A 81 -11.32 -2.75 14.10
C GLN A 81 -11.32 -4.18 14.67
N ALA A 82 -10.95 -5.17 13.85
CA ALA A 82 -10.89 -6.56 14.27
C ALA A 82 -9.75 -6.84 15.28
N LEU A 83 -8.60 -6.21 15.09
CA LEU A 83 -7.46 -6.33 16.01
C LEU A 83 -7.79 -5.76 17.38
N LEU A 84 -8.35 -4.56 17.47
CA LEU A 84 -8.68 -3.96 18.77
C LEU A 84 -9.91 -4.59 19.43
N ALA A 85 -10.80 -5.20 18.65
CA ALA A 85 -11.88 -6.01 19.20
C ALA A 85 -11.39 -7.24 19.99
N THR A 86 -10.15 -7.72 19.79
CA THR A 86 -9.61 -8.82 20.62
C THR A 86 -9.37 -8.40 22.07
N GLU A 87 -9.19 -7.11 22.32
CA GLU A 87 -9.05 -6.49 23.64
C GLU A 87 -10.37 -5.87 24.13
N ASP A 88 -11.49 -6.17 23.46
CA ASP A 88 -12.82 -5.61 23.72
C ASP A 88 -12.86 -4.07 23.56
N VAL A 89 -12.06 -3.53 22.63
CA VAL A 89 -12.09 -2.11 22.25
C VAL A 89 -12.75 -1.95 20.88
N ALA A 90 -13.86 -1.23 20.82
CA ALA A 90 -14.55 -0.94 19.56
C ALA A 90 -13.97 0.32 18.91
N LEU A 91 -13.57 0.23 17.62
CA LEU A 91 -13.17 1.40 16.83
C LEU A 91 -14.29 1.83 15.89
N GLU A 92 -14.67 3.10 15.93
CA GLU A 92 -15.66 3.70 15.04
C GLU A 92 -15.04 4.82 14.21
N PHE A 93 -14.73 4.54 12.95
CA PHE A 93 -14.26 5.56 12.01
C PHE A 93 -15.45 6.31 11.41
N THR A 94 -15.47 7.63 11.54
CA THR A 94 -16.47 8.46 10.85
C THR A 94 -16.03 8.71 9.40
N PRO A 95 -16.97 9.00 8.48
CA PRO A 95 -16.63 9.35 7.11
C PRO A 95 -15.62 10.51 7.03
N GLU A 96 -15.77 11.52 7.87
CA GLU A 96 -14.88 12.69 7.92
C GLU A 96 -13.49 12.31 8.44
N GLY A 97 -13.40 11.39 9.41
CA GLY A 97 -12.12 10.85 9.89
C GLY A 97 -11.38 10.08 8.80
N ILE A 98 -12.09 9.27 8.01
CA ILE A 98 -11.51 8.55 6.85
C ILE A 98 -11.00 9.52 5.78
N THR A 99 -11.82 10.50 5.40
CA THR A 99 -11.42 11.54 4.46
C THR A 99 -10.19 12.29 4.95
N ARG A 100 -10.15 12.66 6.24
CA ARG A 100 -9.01 13.38 6.80
C ARG A 100 -7.73 12.53 6.79
N LEU A 101 -7.84 11.25 7.13
CA LEU A 101 -6.72 10.31 7.08
C LEU A 101 -6.15 10.17 5.66
N ALA A 102 -7.04 10.03 4.66
CA ALA A 102 -6.67 9.95 3.25
C ALA A 102 -5.97 11.23 2.77
N GLN A 103 -6.48 12.41 3.16
CA GLN A 103 -5.87 13.70 2.86
C GLN A 103 -4.45 13.81 3.43
N ILE A 104 -4.26 13.47 4.72
CA ILE A 104 -2.93 13.52 5.35
C ILE A 104 -1.95 12.58 4.64
N ALA A 105 -2.36 11.35 4.34
CA ALA A 105 -1.49 10.42 3.61
C ALA A 105 -1.11 10.95 2.21
N PHE A 106 -2.05 11.59 1.51
CA PHE A 106 -1.78 12.21 0.21
C PHE A 106 -0.85 13.43 0.34
N GLU A 107 -1.09 14.32 1.30
CA GLU A 107 -0.25 15.49 1.58
C GLU A 107 1.21 15.09 1.89
N VAL A 108 1.42 14.03 2.68
CA VAL A 108 2.76 13.53 3.01
C VAL A 108 3.46 12.98 1.76
N ASN A 109 2.73 12.27 0.89
CA ASN A 109 3.28 11.78 -0.38
C ASN A 109 3.72 12.92 -1.30
N GLU A 110 2.98 14.03 -1.34
CA GLU A 110 3.31 15.21 -2.16
C GLU A 110 4.53 15.98 -1.61
N ARG A 111 4.69 16.05 -0.29
CA ARG A 111 5.80 16.78 0.35
C ARG A 111 7.09 15.97 0.42
N THR A 112 6.98 14.65 0.44
CA THR A 112 8.13 13.75 0.63
C THR A 112 8.32 12.84 -0.59
N GLU A 113 8.49 11.54 -0.37
CA GLU A 113 8.53 10.54 -1.42
C GLU A 113 7.13 9.94 -1.59
N ASN A 114 6.59 9.99 -2.81
CA ASN A 114 5.30 9.39 -3.09
C ASN A 114 5.44 7.85 -3.16
N ILE A 115 5.05 7.19 -2.08
CA ILE A 115 5.02 5.71 -1.98
C ILE A 115 3.62 5.13 -2.27
N GLY A 116 2.71 5.96 -2.77
CA GLY A 116 1.32 5.61 -3.07
C GLY A 116 0.52 5.21 -1.83
N ALA A 117 -0.37 4.23 -1.99
CA ALA A 117 -1.26 3.76 -0.92
C ALA A 117 -0.53 3.14 0.28
N ARG A 118 0.77 2.79 0.16
CA ARG A 118 1.55 2.25 1.29
C ARG A 118 1.63 3.24 2.45
N ARG A 119 1.54 4.54 2.17
CA ARG A 119 1.50 5.61 3.19
C ARG A 119 0.34 5.45 4.17
N LEU A 120 -0.78 4.86 3.74
CA LEU A 120 -1.94 4.66 4.62
C LEU A 120 -1.62 3.76 5.83
N ALA A 121 -0.68 2.81 5.68
CA ALA A 121 -0.30 1.91 6.76
C ALA A 121 0.43 2.65 7.89
N THR A 122 1.47 3.42 7.55
CA THR A 122 2.26 4.18 8.54
C THR A 122 1.44 5.27 9.21
N VAL A 123 0.58 5.96 8.44
CA VAL A 123 -0.33 6.98 8.97
C VAL A 123 -1.37 6.36 9.91
N MET A 124 -1.95 5.20 9.57
CA MET A 124 -2.90 4.49 10.44
C MET A 124 -2.24 3.96 11.72
N GLU A 125 -1.05 3.38 11.61
CA GLU A 125 -0.28 2.89 12.76
C GLU A 125 0.00 4.04 13.74
N ARG A 126 0.45 5.19 13.22
CA ARG A 126 0.71 6.36 14.04
C ARG A 126 -0.56 6.95 14.67
N LEU A 127 -1.68 6.93 13.95
CA LEU A 127 -2.98 7.39 14.46
C LEU A 127 -3.45 6.58 15.68
N LEU A 128 -3.21 5.27 15.65
CA LEU A 128 -3.73 4.31 16.63
C LEU A 128 -2.71 3.87 17.69
N ASP A 129 -1.45 4.31 17.59
CA ASP A 129 -0.32 3.94 18.46
C ASP A 129 -0.71 3.92 19.95
N GLU A 130 -1.20 5.04 20.49
CA GLU A 130 -1.61 5.13 21.89
C GLU A 130 -2.83 4.26 22.24
N VAL A 131 -3.81 4.17 21.33
CA VAL A 131 -5.00 3.33 21.56
C VAL A 131 -4.61 1.86 21.61
N SER A 132 -3.68 1.46 20.75
CA SER A 132 -3.15 0.11 20.70
C SER A 132 -2.30 -0.22 21.93
N PHE A 133 -1.50 0.74 22.41
CA PHE A 133 -0.71 0.56 23.62
C PHE A 133 -1.58 0.43 24.88
N ASP A 134 -2.64 1.25 24.98
CA ASP A 134 -3.55 1.26 26.12
C ASP A 134 -4.74 0.29 25.99
N ALA A 135 -4.79 -0.54 24.94
CA ALA A 135 -5.98 -1.32 24.58
C ALA A 135 -6.52 -2.16 25.75
N ALA A 136 -5.65 -2.87 26.48
CA ALA A 136 -6.03 -3.68 27.63
C ALA A 136 -6.68 -2.86 28.78
N HIS A 137 -6.30 -1.59 28.92
CA HIS A 137 -6.90 -0.67 29.91
C HIS A 137 -8.18 -0.01 29.41
N ARG A 138 -8.50 -0.16 28.11
CA ARG A 138 -9.65 0.42 27.42
C ARG A 138 -10.74 -0.59 27.12
N SER A 139 -10.63 -1.83 27.61
CA SER A 139 -11.64 -2.88 27.46
C SER A 139 -13.06 -2.36 27.79
N GLY A 140 -14.01 -2.65 26.91
CA GLY A 140 -15.40 -2.21 26.97
C GLY A 140 -15.65 -0.79 26.43
N GLN A 141 -14.62 -0.08 25.97
CA GLN A 141 -14.77 1.29 25.44
C GLN A 141 -14.93 1.32 23.91
N THR A 142 -15.57 2.37 23.44
CA THR A 142 -15.64 2.71 22.01
C THR A 142 -14.79 3.95 21.75
N VAL A 143 -13.81 3.82 20.85
CA VAL A 143 -12.97 4.93 20.39
C VAL A 143 -13.48 5.40 19.04
N ARG A 144 -14.02 6.61 19.02
CA ARG A 144 -14.50 7.26 17.80
C ARG A 144 -13.36 8.03 17.15
N ILE A 145 -13.08 7.72 15.89
CA ILE A 145 -12.06 8.35 15.07
C ILE A 145 -12.75 9.30 14.09
N ASP A 146 -12.86 10.57 14.47
CA ASP A 146 -13.35 11.66 13.63
C ASP A 146 -12.19 12.53 13.12
N ALA A 147 -12.50 13.53 12.29
CA ALA A 147 -11.48 14.42 11.72
C ALA A 147 -10.64 15.14 12.78
N ALA A 148 -11.23 15.53 13.92
CA ALA A 148 -10.52 16.24 14.98
C ALA A 148 -9.51 15.31 15.68
N TYR A 149 -9.90 14.05 15.93
CA TYR A 149 -8.99 13.04 16.45
C TYR A 149 -7.81 12.79 15.48
N VAL A 150 -8.08 12.71 14.18
CA VAL A 150 -7.04 12.56 13.16
C VAL A 150 -6.05 13.74 13.17
N ASP A 151 -6.57 14.97 13.22
CA ASP A 151 -5.73 16.18 13.25
C ASP A 151 -4.90 16.27 14.54
N GLU A 152 -5.50 16.02 15.71
CA GLU A 152 -4.78 16.04 16.98
C GLU A 152 -3.57 15.09 16.98
N ARG A 153 -3.72 13.91 16.37
CA ARG A 153 -2.68 12.88 16.36
C ARG A 153 -1.62 13.08 15.28
N LEU A 154 -1.99 13.63 14.13
CA LEU A 154 -1.14 13.57 12.93
C LEU A 154 -0.73 14.95 12.39
N GLN A 155 -1.43 16.02 12.73
CA GLN A 155 -1.22 17.32 12.09
C GLN A 155 0.16 17.92 12.36
N ALA A 156 0.71 17.73 13.57
CA ALA A 156 2.06 18.18 13.88
C ALA A 156 3.12 17.40 13.09
N LEU A 157 2.90 16.10 12.88
CA LEU A 157 3.83 15.24 12.14
C LEU A 157 3.79 15.50 10.63
N SER A 158 2.61 15.76 10.08
CA SER A 158 2.45 16.00 8.64
C SER A 158 2.97 17.36 8.16
N GLN A 159 3.14 18.33 9.07
CA GLN A 159 3.66 19.66 8.75
C GLN A 159 5.18 19.74 8.78
N ASP A 160 5.86 18.81 9.46
CA ASP A 160 7.31 18.75 9.52
C ASP A 160 7.84 17.72 8.51
N GLU A 161 8.50 18.18 7.45
CA GLU A 161 9.03 17.33 6.38
C GLU A 161 10.11 16.37 6.88
N ASP A 162 10.96 16.81 7.82
CA ASP A 162 12.03 15.97 8.36
C ASP A 162 11.41 14.89 9.25
N LEU A 163 10.48 15.27 10.14
CA LEU A 163 9.81 14.32 11.01
C LEU A 163 8.95 13.33 10.21
N SER A 164 8.26 13.79 9.16
CA SER A 164 7.49 12.96 8.24
C SER A 164 8.37 11.90 7.58
N ARG A 165 9.59 12.24 7.14
CA ARG A 165 10.49 11.25 6.49
C ARG A 165 10.94 10.12 7.41
N PHE A 166 11.02 10.36 8.72
CA PHE A 166 11.50 9.35 9.68
C PHE A 166 10.37 8.58 10.36
N ILE A 167 9.18 9.18 10.49
CA ILE A 167 8.07 8.63 11.28
C ILE A 167 6.87 8.21 10.41
N LEU A 168 6.64 8.85 9.26
CA LEU A 168 5.46 8.64 8.42
C LEU A 168 5.80 8.04 7.05
#